data_AF-A0A0G0PQ21-F1
#
_entry.id   AF-A0A0G0PQ21-F1
#
_cell.length_a   1.000
_cell.length_b   1.000
_cell.length_c   1.000
_cell.angle_alpha   90.00
_cell.angle_beta   90.00
_cell.angle_gamma   90.00
#
_symmetry.space_group_name_H-M   'P 1'
#
loop_
_entity.id
_entity.type
_entity.pdbx_description
1 polymer ?
#
loop_
_entity_poly.entity_id
_entity_poly.type
_entity_poly.pdbx_seq_one_letter_code
_entity_poly.pdbx_strand_id
1 'polypeptide(L)' 'MAEEIFVEEVSDNRRRVSLRVMNVRFVFIRKPKGGTKLISKCKPGAQVHDPDACWVPDHMFRAACRQAAAILR' A
#
# COMPACT_ATOMS: atom_id res chain seq x y z
N MET A 1 -17.19 -4.20 -11.10
CA MET A 1 -16.75 -4.71 -9.79
C MET A 1 -15.96 -3.59 -9.14
N ALA A 2 -16.31 -3.17 -7.92
CA ALA A 2 -15.62 -2.06 -7.26
C ALA A 2 -14.14 -2.41 -7.08
N GLU A 3 -13.26 -1.52 -7.52
CA GLU A 3 -11.81 -1.64 -7.41
C GLU A 3 -11.41 -1.42 -5.95
N GLU A 4 -11.46 -2.48 -5.14
CA GLU A 4 -11.38 -2.33 -3.68
C GLU A 4 -9.93 -2.18 -3.20
N ILE A 5 -9.55 -0.94 -2.91
CA ILE A 5 -8.41 -0.59 -2.08
C ILE A 5 -8.91 -0.36 -0.66
N PHE A 6 -8.46 -1.19 0.27
CA PHE A 6 -8.82 -1.09 1.68
C PHE A 6 -7.69 -0.47 2.48
N VAL A 7 -8.03 0.47 3.36
CA VAL A 7 -7.10 0.95 4.38
C VAL A 7 -7.12 -0.06 5.52
N GLU A 8 -6.01 -0.75 5.77
CA GLU A 8 -5.90 -1.71 6.87
C GLU A 8 -5.44 -1.03 8.17
N GLU A 9 -4.50 -0.09 8.06
CA GLU A 9 -3.88 0.54 9.21
C GLU A 9 -3.38 1.93 8.82
N VAL A 10 -3.56 2.91 9.71
CA VAL A 10 -2.92 4.23 9.62
C VAL A 10 -2.24 4.46 10.95
N SER A 11 -0.96 4.79 10.96
CA SER A 11 -0.26 5.13 12.21
C SER A 11 -0.81 6.44 12.77
N ASP A 12 -0.87 6.58 14.09
CA ASP A 12 -1.47 7.75 14.77
C ASP A 12 -0.88 9.09 14.32
N ASN A 13 0.42 9.11 14.04
CA ASN A 13 1.15 10.29 13.55
C ASN A 13 1.11 10.47 12.02
N ARG A 14 0.31 9.67 11.30
CA ARG A 14 0.20 9.63 9.83
C ARG A 14 1.57 9.54 9.12
N ARG A 15 2.53 8.85 9.73
CA ARG A 15 3.84 8.56 9.10
C ARG A 15 3.85 7.26 8.32
N ARG A 16 2.88 6.37 8.56
CA ARG A 16 2.76 5.07 7.90
C ARG A 16 1.29 4.75 7.62
N VAL A 17 1.04 4.14 6.46
CA VAL A 17 -0.27 3.57 6.10
C VAL A 17 -0.07 2.21 5.45
N SER A 18 -0.89 1.25 5.85
CA SER A 18 -1.00 -0.08 5.24
C SER A 18 -2.28 -0.12 4.42
N LEU A 19 -2.16 -0.37 3.11
CA LEU A 19 -3.28 -0.52 2.19
C LEU A 19 -3.31 -1.95 1.67
N ARG A 20 -4.49 -2.58 1.62
CA ARG A 20 -4.71 -3.84 0.93
C ARG A 20 -5.35 -3.57 -0.42
N VAL A 21 -4.70 -4.06 -1.47
CA VAL A 21 -5.13 -3.97 -2.86
C VAL A 21 -5.24 -5.40 -3.36
N MET A 22 -6.44 -5.86 -3.69
CA MET A 22 -6.70 -7.29 -3.93
C MET A 22 -6.20 -8.13 -2.72
N ASN A 23 -5.31 -9.08 -2.96
CA ASN A 23 -4.68 -9.93 -1.94
C ASN A 23 -3.26 -9.47 -1.56
N VAL A 24 -2.88 -8.24 -1.91
CA VAL A 24 -1.54 -7.69 -1.67
C VAL A 24 -1.61 -6.51 -0.69
N ARG A 25 -0.81 -6.57 0.36
CA ARG A 25 -0.61 -5.50 1.32
C ARG A 25 0.55 -4.62 0.88
N PHE A 26 0.29 -3.32 0.77
CA PHE A 26 1.24 -2.27 0.49
C PHE A 26 1.45 -1.44 1.75
N VAL A 27 2.71 -1.18 2.08
CA VAL A 27 3.07 -0.31 3.21
C VAL A 27 3.77 0.93 2.70
N PHE A 28 3.16 2.08 2.95
CA PHE A 28 3.69 3.38 2.58
C PHE A 28 4.11 4.17 3.81
N ILE A 29 5.15 4.99 3.67
CA ILE A 29 5.58 5.95 4.68
C ILE A 29 5.67 7.37 4.13
N ARG A 30 5.52 8.35 5.01
CA ARG A 30 5.81 9.75 4.73
C ARG A 30 7.33 9.97 4.79
N LYS A 31 7.90 10.59 3.75
CA LYS A 31 9.32 10.97 3.77
C LYS A 31 9.53 12.22 4.64
N PRO A 32 10.69 12.39 5.32
CA PRO A 32 10.98 13.57 6.13
C PRO A 32 10.90 14.90 5.37
N LYS A 33 11.27 14.91 4.08
CA LYS A 33 11.23 16.10 3.20
C LYS A 33 9.92 16.25 2.42
N GLY A 34 8.85 15.54 2.82
CA GLY A 34 7.59 15.48 2.10
C GLY A 34 7.55 14.39 1.02
N GLY A 35 6.33 14.00 0.67
CA GLY A 35 6.05 12.91 -0.27
C GLY A 35 5.92 11.54 0.39
N THR A 36 5.54 10.55 -0.43
CA THR A 36 5.23 9.18 -0.01
C THR A 36 6.26 8.20 -0.58
N LYS A 37 6.64 7.18 0.19
CA LYS A 37 7.51 6.08 -0.24
C LYS A 37 6.83 4.75 0.03
N LEU A 38 6.75 3.88 -0.97
CA LEU A 38 6.44 2.47 -0.75
C LEU A 38 7.67 1.78 -0.15
N ILE A 39 7.50 1.07 0.97
CA ILE A 39 8.59 0.36 1.64
C ILE A 39 8.40 -1.16 1.68
N SER A 40 7.18 -1.64 1.46
CA SER A 40 6.90 -3.07 1.46
C SER A 40 5.69 -3.40 0.60
N LYS A 41 5.75 -4.55 -0.07
CA LYS A 41 4.66 -5.18 -0.81
C LYS A 41 4.71 -6.67 -0.49
N CYS A 42 3.62 -7.22 0.06
CA CYS A 42 3.56 -8.64 0.43
C CYS A 42 2.16 -9.21 0.25
N LYS A 43 2.05 -10.52 0.02
CA LYS A 43 0.78 -11.24 0.10
C LYS A 43 0.59 -11.78 1.52
N PRO A 44 -0.38 -11.30 2.30
CA PRO A 44 -0.63 -11.82 3.64
C PRO A 44 -0.88 -13.33 3.62
N GLY A 45 -0.20 -14.07 4.49
CA GLY A 45 -0.31 -15.54 4.58
C GLY A 45 0.58 -16.33 3.62
N ALA A 46 1.36 -15.67 2.75
CA ALA A 46 2.39 -16.36 1.97
C ALA A 46 3.54 -16.80 2.90
N GLN A 47 3.92 -18.08 2.82
CA GLN A 47 5.02 -18.63 3.61
C GLN A 47 6.40 -18.25 3.05
N VAL A 48 6.47 -17.92 1.76
CA VAL A 48 7.68 -17.56 1.04
C VAL A 48 7.45 -16.21 0.35
N HIS A 49 8.52 -15.41 0.24
CA HIS A 49 8.46 -14.18 -0.54
C HIS A 49 8.39 -14.52 -2.04
N ASP A 50 7.23 -14.29 -2.63
CA ASP A 50 6.98 -14.46 -4.06
C ASP A 50 6.58 -13.10 -4.68
N PRO A 51 7.46 -12.50 -5.51
CA PRO A 51 7.18 -11.24 -6.19
C PRO A 51 5.97 -11.29 -7.13
N ASP A 52 5.72 -12.43 -7.78
CA ASP A 52 4.63 -12.62 -8.73
C ASP A 52 3.30 -12.71 -8.00
N ALA A 53 3.28 -13.37 -6.83
CA ALA A 53 2.12 -13.37 -5.93
C ALA A 53 1.77 -11.96 -5.37
N CYS A 54 2.69 -11.01 -5.51
CA CYS A 54 2.48 -9.61 -5.14
C CYS A 54 2.13 -8.72 -6.34
N TRP A 55 1.94 -9.28 -7.53
CA TRP A 55 1.56 -8.52 -8.71
C TRP A 55 0.15 -7.93 -8.56
N VAL A 56 -0.02 -6.68 -9.02
CA VAL A 56 -1.32 -6.02 -9.15
C VAL A 56 -1.32 -5.23 -10.47
N PRO A 57 -2.49 -4.97 -11.07
CA PRO A 57 -2.57 -4.11 -12.25
C PRO A 57 -2.05 -2.69 -12.00
N ASP A 58 -1.44 -2.09 -13.02
CA ASP A 58 -0.85 -0.74 -12.94
C ASP A 58 -1.83 0.34 -12.47
N HIS A 59 -3.08 0.29 -12.93
CA HIS A 59 -4.10 1.26 -12.53
C HIS A 59 -4.43 1.16 -11.03
N MET A 60 -4.48 -0.07 -10.49
CA MET A 60 -4.68 -0.33 -9.06
C MET A 60 -3.49 0.16 -8.25
N PHE A 61 -2.27 -0.10 -8.72
CA PHE A 61 -1.05 0.38 -8.07
C PHE A 61 -1.01 1.91 -7.99
N ARG A 62 -1.35 2.60 -9.09
CA ARG A 62 -1.43 4.07 -9.14
C ARG A 62 -2.51 4.61 -8.21
N ALA A 63 -3.68 3.96 -8.16
CA ALA A 63 -4.75 4.33 -7.25
C ALA A 63 -4.33 4.18 -5.78
N ALA A 64 -3.65 3.09 -5.41
CA ALA A 64 -3.12 2.88 -4.07
C ALA A 64 -2.07 3.94 -3.69
N CYS A 65 -1.18 4.30 -4.62
CA CYS A 65 -0.21 5.39 -4.42
C CYS A 65 -0.90 6.72 -4.13
N ARG A 66 -1.95 7.06 -4.88
CA ARG A 66 -2.74 8.30 -4.67
C ARG A 66 -3.43 8.31 -3.32
N GLN A 67 -4.06 7.21 -2.94
CA GLN A 67 -4.75 7.07 -1.66
C GLN A 67 -3.77 7.15 -0.48
N ALA A 68 -2.63 6.47 -0.56
CA ALA A 68 -1.59 6.56 0.45
C ALA A 68 -1.05 7.99 0.60
N ALA A 69 -0.83 8.70 -0.51
CA ALA A 69 -0.41 10.10 -0.47
C ALA A 69 -1.45 11.04 0.14
N ALA A 70 -2.74 10.80 -0.09
CA ALA A 70 -3.82 11.57 0.53
C ALA A 70 -3.88 11.38 2.05
N ILE A 71 -3.67 10.14 2.53
CA ILE A 71 -3.70 9.80 3.97
C ILE A 71 -2.47 10.35 4.71
N LEU A 72 -1.29 10.28 4.08
CA LEU A 72 -0.01 10.68 4.69
C LEU A 72 0.27 12.19 4.61
N ARG A 73 -0.60 12.98 3.97
CA ARG A 73 -0.46 14.43 3.82
C ARG A 73 -0.61 15.16 5.16
#